data_AF-A0AAD6A061-F1
#
_entry.id   AF-A0AAD6A061-F1
#
_cell.length_a   1.000
_cell.length_b   1.000
_cell.length_c   1.000
_cell.angle_alpha   90.00
_cell.angle_beta   90.00
_cell.angle_gamma   90.00
#
_symmetry.space_group_name_H-M   'P 1'
#
loop_
_entity.id
_entity.type
_entity.pdbx_description
1 polymer ?
#
loop_
_entity_poly.entity_id
_entity_poly.type
_entity_poly.pdbx_seq_one_letter_code
_entity_poly.pdbx_strand_id
1 'polypeptide(L)'
;MRRASPSTLRSLLLAPNNLSPKPTRYTRNYINSSSPFTPFYPLTQNPTLTQIKSLISPWLCPDLTYARFLSTSSEWSPQSGLRRNERVDFSDETDAEESEEWEEEEEIDPVIGDGGDGGGIVLRDVSWGERALTVAREVLSEHFGEDIALYAFKVSPKGYVYVRLDKLTTKYGCPDIEEIESFNNIYMERLDEIVEKGEIPIDLALEVSSPGAERLLKVPEDLNRFKEMPMWVQYLDLAEDGSVKNIYEKHKEGVFLLESIKLETQLCIWKLADVKENRAQAGKGRPLSRKQKDWRLHVPFDAIKRVMLYLDSRH
;
A
#
# COMPACT_ATOMS: atom_id res chain seq x y z
N MET A 1 8.63 52.73 73.66
CA MET A 1 9.14 53.95 72.99
C MET A 1 8.70 53.96 71.52
N ARG A 2 8.61 55.15 70.90
CA ARG A 2 8.54 55.47 69.46
C ARG A 2 7.82 54.49 68.50
N ARG A 3 6.69 54.99 67.95
CA ARG A 3 6.12 54.56 66.67
C ARG A 3 7.07 54.93 65.51
N ALA A 4 6.95 54.22 64.38
CA ALA A 4 7.18 54.77 63.04
C ALA A 4 6.20 54.10 62.06
N SER A 5 5.76 54.83 61.04
CA SER A 5 4.79 54.37 60.02
C SER A 5 5.08 55.12 58.69
N PRO A 6 4.38 54.82 57.58
CA PRO A 6 4.91 54.00 56.50
C PRO A 6 5.44 54.81 55.29
N SER A 7 6.26 54.18 54.46
CA SER A 7 6.75 54.74 53.19
C SER A 7 6.03 54.13 51.98
N THR A 8 5.27 54.96 51.27
CA THR A 8 4.54 54.62 50.04
C THR A 8 5.45 54.28 48.86
N LEU A 9 5.14 53.23 48.10
CA LEU A 9 5.48 53.13 46.69
C LEU A 9 4.25 52.68 45.85
N ARG A 10 4.23 53.09 44.59
CA ARG A 10 3.10 52.89 43.66
C ARG A 10 3.22 51.60 42.87
N SER A 11 2.09 50.92 42.75
CA SER A 11 1.55 50.32 41.50
C SER A 11 2.51 50.22 40.29
N LEU A 12 2.83 48.98 39.91
CA LEU A 12 2.70 48.54 38.53
C LEU A 12 1.86 47.27 38.49
N LEU A 13 0.71 47.32 37.81
CA LEU A 13 -0.08 46.16 37.43
C LEU A 13 0.49 45.61 36.12
N LEU A 14 0.88 44.34 36.12
CA LEU A 14 1.13 43.57 34.90
C LEU A 14 0.24 42.33 34.93
N ALA A 15 -0.83 42.39 34.13
CA ALA A 15 -1.70 41.26 33.79
C ALA A 15 -1.14 40.55 32.52
N PRO A 16 -1.67 39.39 32.13
CA PRO A 16 -0.82 38.28 31.68
C PRO A 16 -0.23 38.44 30.28
N ASN A 17 0.98 37.90 30.12
CA ASN A 17 1.50 37.55 28.80
C ASN A 17 0.69 36.38 28.24
N ASN A 18 -0.30 36.66 27.39
CA ASN A 18 -0.93 35.67 26.52
C ASN A 18 0.11 35.16 25.51
N LEU A 19 0.88 34.16 25.90
CA LEU A 19 1.58 33.29 24.95
C LEU A 19 0.54 32.36 24.31
N SER A 20 -0.08 32.84 23.23
CA SER A 20 -0.79 31.97 22.29
C SER A 20 0.15 30.84 21.85
N PRO A 21 -0.24 29.56 21.93
CA PRO A 21 0.54 28.50 21.29
C PRO A 21 0.62 28.83 19.80
N LYS A 22 1.83 28.72 19.24
CA LYS A 22 2.00 28.77 17.78
C LYS A 22 1.41 27.48 17.20
N PRO A 23 0.71 27.53 16.05
CA PRO A 23 0.18 26.31 15.45
C PRO A 23 1.32 25.33 15.13
N THR A 24 1.18 24.10 15.61
CA THR A 24 2.09 22.98 15.33
C THR A 24 2.13 22.74 13.82
N ARG A 25 3.33 22.67 13.23
CA ARG A 25 3.50 22.44 11.79
C ARG A 25 3.54 20.95 11.50
N TYR A 26 2.37 20.30 11.45
CA TYR A 26 2.27 18.97 10.87
C TYR A 26 2.57 19.03 9.36
N THR A 27 3.54 18.24 8.91
CA THR A 27 3.83 18.01 7.49
C THR A 27 2.72 17.13 6.90
N ARG A 28 1.77 17.77 6.21
CA ARG A 28 0.55 17.14 5.68
C ARG A 28 0.84 16.33 4.41
N ASN A 29 1.55 15.22 4.59
CA ASN A 29 2.10 14.40 3.51
C ASN A 29 1.03 13.52 2.87
N TYR A 30 0.34 14.08 1.88
CA TYR A 30 -0.58 13.34 1.02
C TYR A 30 0.17 12.40 0.06
N ILE A 31 0.47 11.17 0.50
CA ILE A 31 0.86 10.08 -0.40
C ILE A 31 -0.39 9.65 -1.19
N ASN A 32 -0.64 10.35 -2.29
CA ASN A 32 -1.76 10.08 -3.18
C ASN A 32 -1.41 8.87 -4.08
N SER A 33 -1.61 7.65 -3.57
CA SER A 33 -1.35 6.40 -4.28
C SER A 33 -2.36 6.19 -5.42
N SER A 34 -2.18 6.95 -6.50
CA SER A 34 -3.18 7.17 -7.55
C SER A 34 -3.32 5.96 -8.49
N SER A 35 -4.01 4.90 -8.05
CA SER A 35 -4.51 3.86 -8.94
C SER A 35 -5.63 4.46 -9.83
N PRO A 36 -5.52 4.45 -11.17
CA PRO A 36 -6.28 5.39 -12.01
C PRO A 36 -7.63 4.83 -12.49
N PHE A 37 -8.60 4.64 -11.59
CA PHE A 37 -9.97 4.26 -11.98
C PHE A 37 -11.09 5.02 -11.26
N THR A 38 -11.73 5.93 -12.00
CA THR A 38 -13.02 6.52 -11.62
C THR A 38 -14.19 5.62 -12.02
N PRO A 39 -15.26 5.51 -11.20
CA PRO A 39 -16.43 4.70 -11.54
C PRO A 39 -17.35 5.42 -12.54
N PHE A 40 -17.20 5.10 -13.83
CA PHE A 40 -18.08 5.60 -14.88
C PHE A 40 -19.44 4.85 -14.85
N TYR A 41 -20.49 5.49 -14.35
CA TYR A 41 -21.85 4.95 -14.36
C TYR A 41 -22.51 5.11 -15.74
N PRO A 42 -22.89 4.02 -16.45
CA PRO A 42 -23.70 4.13 -17.66
C PRO A 42 -25.18 4.30 -17.32
N LEU A 43 -25.78 5.41 -17.77
CA LEU A 43 -27.22 5.64 -17.72
C LEU A 43 -27.98 4.59 -18.55
N THR A 44 -29.11 4.12 -18.03
CA THR A 44 -29.96 3.13 -18.70
C THR A 44 -30.68 3.70 -19.92
N GLN A 45 -30.49 3.09 -21.09
CA GLN A 45 -31.42 3.23 -22.22
C GLN A 45 -31.30 2.06 -23.21
N ASN A 46 -32.41 1.34 -23.45
CA ASN A 46 -32.59 0.43 -24.59
C ASN A 46 -32.92 1.27 -25.84
N PRO A 47 -32.58 0.82 -27.07
CA PRO A 47 -33.56 0.00 -27.79
C PRO A 47 -33.03 -1.07 -28.78
N THR A 48 -33.80 -2.17 -28.87
CA THR A 48 -34.13 -3.00 -30.06
C THR A 48 -33.06 -3.54 -31.03
N LEU A 49 -33.17 -4.85 -31.29
CA LEU A 49 -32.56 -5.62 -32.38
C LEU A 49 -32.98 -5.18 -33.79
N THR A 50 -32.02 -5.19 -34.74
CA THR A 50 -32.25 -5.60 -36.13
C THR A 50 -31.00 -6.25 -36.74
N GLN A 51 -31.17 -7.02 -37.81
CA GLN A 51 -30.11 -7.84 -38.44
C GLN A 51 -29.29 -7.08 -39.49
N ILE A 52 -28.06 -7.53 -39.74
CA ILE A 52 -27.45 -7.67 -41.08
C ILE A 52 -26.41 -8.82 -41.03
N LYS A 53 -26.09 -9.41 -42.19
CA LYS A 53 -25.24 -10.61 -42.35
C LYS A 53 -24.02 -10.34 -43.25
N SER A 54 -23.20 -11.37 -43.46
CA SER A 54 -22.03 -11.49 -44.37
C SER A 54 -20.81 -10.63 -44.00
N LEU A 55 -19.60 -11.17 -43.77
CA LEU A 55 -18.74 -12.18 -44.43
C LEU A 55 -17.68 -11.51 -45.30
N ILE A 56 -16.39 -11.74 -44.99
CA ILE A 56 -15.26 -12.07 -45.91
C ILE A 56 -13.92 -11.98 -45.15
N SER A 57 -12.98 -12.85 -45.53
CA SER A 57 -11.54 -12.92 -45.14
C SER A 57 -10.85 -13.83 -46.19
N PRO A 58 -9.54 -14.18 -46.11
CA PRO A 58 -8.39 -13.59 -45.39
C PRO A 58 -7.23 -13.23 -46.38
N TRP A 59 -5.96 -13.46 -45.99
CA TRP A 59 -4.68 -13.31 -46.75
C TRP A 59 -4.14 -11.86 -46.85
N LEU A 60 -2.83 -11.54 -46.77
CA LEU A 60 -1.58 -12.32 -46.63
C LEU A 60 -0.44 -11.46 -46.00
N CYS A 61 0.65 -12.07 -45.52
CA CYS A 61 1.95 -11.45 -45.18
C CYS A 61 3.06 -12.01 -46.10
N PRO A 62 4.15 -11.27 -46.42
CA PRO A 62 5.43 -11.27 -45.66
C PRO A 62 5.93 -9.83 -45.35
N ASP A 63 6.88 -9.50 -44.44
CA ASP A 63 8.20 -10.04 -43.98
C ASP A 63 9.44 -9.40 -44.69
N LEU A 64 10.61 -9.46 -44.01
CA LEU A 64 12.00 -9.09 -44.37
C LEU A 64 12.62 -7.70 -44.02
N THR A 65 13.57 -7.78 -43.07
CA THR A 65 14.94 -7.19 -43.04
C THR A 65 15.22 -5.67 -42.93
N TYR A 66 15.60 -5.28 -41.71
CA TYR A 66 16.90 -4.67 -41.31
C TYR A 66 17.85 -4.13 -42.42
N ALA A 67 18.18 -2.84 -42.34
CA ALA A 67 19.44 -2.27 -42.84
C ALA A 67 19.92 -1.09 -41.96
N ARG A 68 21.20 -1.07 -41.61
CA ARG A 68 21.92 0.12 -41.09
C ARG A 68 22.84 0.65 -42.18
N PHE A 69 23.02 1.97 -42.30
CA PHE A 69 24.32 2.56 -42.70
C PHE A 69 24.46 4.00 -42.19
N LEU A 70 25.67 4.55 -42.26
CA LEU A 70 26.13 5.75 -41.55
C LEU A 70 26.42 6.93 -42.49
N SER A 71 26.31 8.14 -41.92
CA SER A 71 27.10 9.36 -42.16
C SER A 71 27.56 9.78 -43.56
N THR A 72 27.39 11.07 -43.86
CA THR A 72 28.48 11.94 -44.36
C THR A 72 28.19 13.40 -43.97
N SER A 73 29.24 14.18 -43.68
CA SER A 73 29.23 15.56 -43.22
C SER A 73 29.60 16.57 -44.31
N SER A 74 29.19 17.83 -44.16
CA SER A 74 30.01 18.99 -44.56
C SER A 74 29.59 20.26 -43.82
N GLU A 75 30.57 21.04 -43.36
CA GLU A 75 30.39 22.37 -42.77
C GLU A 75 30.57 23.47 -43.83
N TRP A 76 30.09 24.69 -43.55
CA TRP A 76 30.77 25.93 -43.96
C TRP A 76 30.39 27.12 -43.05
N SER A 77 31.32 28.05 -42.85
CA SER A 77 31.27 29.29 -42.04
C SER A 77 32.42 30.21 -42.50
N PRO A 78 32.61 31.48 -42.02
CA PRO A 78 31.91 32.24 -40.98
C PRO A 78 31.27 33.55 -41.59
N GLN A 79 31.26 34.80 -41.08
CA GLN A 79 31.87 35.51 -39.94
C GLN A 79 31.20 36.90 -39.66
N SER A 80 31.67 37.60 -38.61
CA SER A 80 31.44 39.02 -38.23
C SER A 80 30.13 39.37 -37.48
N GLY A 81 30.13 40.21 -36.44
CA GLY A 81 31.27 40.70 -35.64
C GLY A 81 30.99 41.82 -34.62
N LEU A 82 31.91 41.98 -33.64
CA LEU A 82 32.22 43.15 -32.80
C LEU A 82 31.31 43.57 -31.59
N ARG A 83 32.01 43.87 -30.47
CA ARG A 83 31.62 44.60 -29.22
C ARG A 83 30.69 43.87 -28.21
N ARG A 84 30.72 44.18 -26.90
CA ARG A 84 31.78 44.74 -26.00
C ARG A 84 31.33 44.59 -24.52
N ASN A 85 32.16 43.94 -23.70
CA ASN A 85 32.35 44.12 -22.24
C ASN A 85 31.13 44.42 -21.33
N GLU A 86 30.80 43.47 -20.45
CA GLU A 86 30.72 43.73 -18.99
C GLU A 86 30.88 42.42 -18.19
N ARG A 87 31.26 42.55 -16.90
CA ARG A 87 31.24 41.44 -15.93
C ARG A 87 30.10 41.69 -14.96
N VAL A 88 29.28 40.69 -14.69
CA VAL A 88 28.49 40.63 -13.45
C VAL A 88 28.75 39.26 -12.84
N ASP A 89 29.34 39.26 -11.66
CA ASP A 89 29.66 38.06 -10.90
C ASP A 89 28.46 37.78 -9.98
N PHE A 90 27.50 37.00 -10.46
CA PHE A 90 26.35 36.58 -9.67
C PHE A 90 26.78 35.42 -8.77
N SER A 91 27.20 35.75 -7.55
CA SER A 91 27.29 34.81 -6.44
C SER A 91 25.87 34.38 -6.03
N ASP A 92 25.30 33.46 -6.79
CA ASP A 92 24.00 32.86 -6.52
C ASP A 92 24.14 31.87 -5.36
N GLU A 93 24.16 32.40 -4.12
CA GLU A 93 23.97 31.62 -2.89
C GLU A 93 22.53 31.08 -2.89
N THR A 94 22.34 30.05 -3.72
CA THR A 94 21.16 29.21 -3.73
C THR A 94 21.15 28.44 -2.41
N ASP A 95 20.33 28.93 -1.49
CA ASP A 95 20.03 28.29 -0.21
C ASP A 95 19.46 26.89 -0.53
N ALA A 96 20.34 25.90 -0.47
CA ALA A 96 20.02 24.54 -0.82
C ALA A 96 19.23 23.95 0.34
N GLU A 97 17.90 24.12 0.30
CA GLU A 97 16.98 23.37 1.14
C GLU A 97 17.34 21.89 0.99
N GLU A 98 17.96 21.35 2.03
CA GLU A 98 18.48 19.99 2.09
C GLU A 98 17.27 19.04 2.14
N SER A 99 16.74 18.76 0.94
CA SER A 99 15.55 17.93 0.73
C SER A 99 15.77 16.60 1.40
N GLU A 100 15.17 16.43 2.59
CA GLU A 100 15.33 15.25 3.44
C GLU A 100 15.16 13.99 2.59
N GLU A 101 16.27 13.30 2.35
CA GLU A 101 16.32 12.12 1.50
C GLU A 101 15.55 11.03 2.22
N TRP A 102 14.32 10.78 1.76
CA TRP A 102 13.46 9.75 2.32
C TRP A 102 14.22 8.42 2.27
N GLU A 103 14.61 7.93 3.45
CA GLU A 103 15.20 6.59 3.58
C GLU A 103 14.19 5.58 3.05
N GLU A 104 14.42 5.11 1.83
CA GLU A 104 13.77 3.92 1.28
C GLU A 104 14.15 2.75 2.21
N GLU A 105 13.26 2.39 3.16
CA GLU A 105 13.38 1.11 3.87
C GLU A 105 13.48 0.03 2.77
N GLU A 106 14.55 -0.77 2.80
CA GLU A 106 14.85 -1.76 1.75
C GLU A 106 13.60 -2.56 1.39
N GLU A 107 13.35 -2.79 0.09
CA GLU A 107 12.17 -3.51 -0.42
C GLU A 107 12.24 -5.01 -0.06
N ILE A 108 11.99 -5.28 1.22
CA ILE A 108 12.00 -6.61 1.83
C ILE A 108 10.65 -7.25 1.57
N ASP A 109 10.68 -8.47 1.03
CA ASP A 109 9.51 -9.31 0.82
C ASP A 109 8.70 -9.43 2.14
N PRO A 110 7.39 -9.12 2.15
CA PRO A 110 6.59 -9.09 3.39
C PRO A 110 6.57 -10.43 4.12
N VAL A 111 6.43 -10.37 5.44
CA VAL A 111 6.47 -11.51 6.37
C VAL A 111 5.35 -11.38 7.41
N ILE A 112 4.60 -12.45 7.67
CA ILE A 112 3.48 -12.45 8.62
C ILE A 112 3.93 -11.86 9.98
N GLY A 113 3.37 -10.70 10.35
CA GLY A 113 3.71 -9.99 11.59
C GLY A 113 4.70 -8.82 11.45
N ASP A 114 5.13 -8.45 10.23
CA ASP A 114 6.07 -7.35 9.95
C ASP A 114 5.56 -5.94 10.28
N GLY A 115 4.25 -5.75 10.50
CA GLY A 115 3.63 -4.44 10.70
C GLY A 115 3.50 -3.59 9.43
N GLY A 116 3.83 -4.16 8.27
CA GLY A 116 3.49 -3.67 6.93
C GLY A 116 2.42 -4.58 6.32
N ASP A 117 2.62 -5.04 5.08
CA ASP A 117 1.62 -5.86 4.38
C ASP A 117 1.70 -7.37 4.71
N GLY A 118 2.64 -7.82 5.55
CA GLY A 118 2.49 -9.04 6.35
C GLY A 118 1.58 -8.87 7.58
N GLY A 119 1.15 -7.64 7.88
CA GLY A 119 0.22 -7.30 8.95
C GLY A 119 0.81 -7.40 10.36
N GLY A 120 -0.03 -7.22 11.37
CA GLY A 120 0.37 -7.36 12.79
C GLY A 120 0.85 -6.05 13.42
N ILE A 121 1.44 -6.16 14.61
CA ILE A 121 1.70 -5.01 15.49
C ILE A 121 3.18 -4.99 15.88
N VAL A 122 3.89 -3.93 15.49
CA VAL A 122 5.35 -3.81 15.64
C VAL A 122 5.68 -2.49 16.33
N LEU A 123 6.04 -2.58 17.62
CA LEU A 123 6.27 -1.40 18.47
C LEU A 123 7.74 -0.98 18.61
N ARG A 124 8.69 -1.73 18.03
CA ARG A 124 10.16 -1.46 18.03
C ARG A 124 10.72 -1.00 19.40
N ASP A 125 10.20 -1.55 20.50
CA ASP A 125 10.51 -1.20 21.91
C ASP A 125 10.35 0.30 22.28
N VAL A 126 9.50 1.01 21.53
CA VAL A 126 9.24 2.44 21.70
C VAL A 126 8.21 2.67 22.82
N SER A 127 8.59 3.37 23.89
CA SER A 127 7.79 3.51 25.12
C SER A 127 6.41 4.17 24.95
N TRP A 128 6.21 4.95 23.89
CA TRP A 128 4.93 5.57 23.55
C TRP A 128 4.06 4.73 22.59
N GLY A 129 4.63 3.68 21.99
CA GLY A 129 3.99 2.88 20.95
C GLY A 129 2.74 2.13 21.42
N GLU A 130 2.76 1.60 22.65
CA GLU A 130 1.57 0.96 23.26
C GLU A 130 0.42 1.97 23.46
N ARG A 131 0.74 3.22 23.78
CA ARG A 131 -0.26 4.27 24.02
C ARG A 131 -0.90 4.73 22.71
N ALA A 132 -0.10 4.97 21.67
CA ALA A 132 -0.59 5.26 20.33
C ALA A 132 -1.48 4.13 19.79
N LEU A 133 -1.04 2.86 19.92
CA LEU A 133 -1.83 1.68 19.57
C LEU A 133 -3.16 1.60 20.33
N THR A 134 -3.16 1.97 21.62
CA THR A 134 -4.37 1.97 22.45
C THR A 134 -5.36 3.01 21.94
N VAL A 135 -4.91 4.23 21.65
CA VAL A 135 -5.75 5.29 21.08
C VAL A 135 -6.27 4.92 19.68
N ALA A 136 -5.46 4.28 18.83
CA ALA A 136 -5.92 3.79 17.52
C ALA A 136 -7.07 2.77 17.65
N ARG A 137 -7.05 1.92 18.69
CA ARG A 137 -8.13 0.98 19.00
C ARG A 137 -9.35 1.66 19.61
N GLU A 138 -9.16 2.63 20.50
CA GLU A 138 -10.23 3.47 21.06
C GLU A 138 -11.00 4.14 19.92
N VAL A 139 -10.30 4.83 19.01
CA VAL A 139 -10.89 5.50 17.82
C VAL A 139 -11.66 4.52 16.94
N LEU A 140 -11.12 3.33 16.63
CA LEU A 140 -11.87 2.29 15.91
C LEU A 140 -13.14 1.89 16.65
N SER A 141 -13.07 1.64 17.96
CA SER A 141 -14.23 1.18 18.75
C SER A 141 -15.31 2.24 19.03
N GLU A 142 -14.94 3.52 19.01
CA GLU A 142 -15.85 4.64 19.30
C GLU A 142 -16.51 5.22 18.04
N HIS A 143 -15.82 5.19 16.90
CA HIS A 143 -16.24 5.87 15.67
C HIS A 143 -16.50 4.95 14.47
N PHE A 144 -16.01 3.71 14.50
CA PHE A 144 -16.17 2.73 13.42
C PHE A 144 -16.90 1.47 13.93
N GLY A 145 -17.42 0.66 13.01
CA GLY A 145 -18.10 -0.58 13.36
C GLY A 145 -17.13 -1.76 13.55
N GLU A 146 -17.69 -2.93 13.84
CA GLU A 146 -16.98 -4.22 13.73
C GLU A 146 -16.59 -4.57 12.26
N ASP A 147 -16.88 -3.68 11.30
CA ASP A 147 -16.60 -3.88 9.87
C ASP A 147 -15.26 -3.32 9.41
N ILE A 148 -14.58 -2.47 10.20
CA ILE A 148 -13.22 -2.00 9.92
C ILE A 148 -12.27 -2.43 11.04
N ALA A 149 -11.23 -3.17 10.67
CA ALA A 149 -10.24 -3.72 11.59
C ALA A 149 -8.84 -3.13 11.35
N LEU A 150 -8.03 -3.12 12.41
CA LEU A 150 -6.61 -2.81 12.34
C LEU A 150 -5.84 -4.02 11.80
N TYR A 151 -5.37 -3.96 10.56
CA TYR A 151 -4.59 -5.03 9.93
C TYR A 151 -3.11 -4.96 10.30
N ALA A 152 -2.53 -3.76 10.23
CA ALA A 152 -1.16 -3.49 10.65
C ALA A 152 -1.05 -2.20 11.47
N PHE A 153 -0.13 -2.21 12.44
CA PHE A 153 0.27 -1.04 13.21
C PHE A 153 1.77 -1.10 13.48
N LYS A 154 2.53 -0.15 12.96
CA LYS A 154 3.99 -0.10 13.10
C LYS A 154 4.40 1.29 13.56
N VAL A 155 5.26 1.36 14.57
CA VAL A 155 5.88 2.63 15.00
C VAL A 155 7.39 2.60 14.85
N SER A 156 7.96 3.77 14.54
CA SER A 156 9.40 3.97 14.39
C SER A 156 9.95 4.82 15.54
N PRO A 157 11.14 4.50 16.08
CA PRO A 157 11.84 5.38 17.03
C PRO A 157 12.08 6.80 16.51
N LYS A 158 12.04 7.00 15.17
CA LYS A 158 12.11 8.31 14.50
C LYS A 158 10.81 9.14 14.56
N GLY A 159 9.74 8.65 15.19
CA GLY A 159 8.46 9.38 15.30
C GLY A 159 7.42 9.06 14.22
N TYR A 160 7.59 7.99 13.44
CA TYR A 160 6.60 7.59 12.43
C TYR A 160 5.60 6.59 13.00
N VAL A 161 4.33 6.74 12.61
CA VAL A 161 3.20 5.85 12.91
C VAL A 161 2.57 5.41 11.60
N TYR A 162 2.58 4.10 11.33
CA TYR A 162 1.97 3.50 10.15
C TYR A 162 0.74 2.68 10.57
N VAL A 163 -0.40 2.94 9.95
CA VAL A 163 -1.68 2.29 10.24
C VAL A 163 -2.27 1.72 8.95
N ARG A 164 -2.44 0.40 8.88
CA ARG A 164 -3.13 -0.28 7.77
C ARG A 164 -4.52 -0.72 8.22
N LEU A 165 -5.56 -0.15 7.62
CA LEU A 165 -6.96 -0.42 7.92
C LEU A 165 -7.58 -1.40 6.92
N ASP A 166 -8.39 -2.34 7.40
CA ASP A 166 -8.93 -3.45 6.63
C ASP A 166 -10.45 -3.61 6.82
N LYS A 167 -11.21 -3.41 5.74
CA LYS A 167 -12.67 -3.45 5.77
C LYS A 167 -13.18 -4.87 5.57
N LEU A 168 -13.59 -5.52 6.66
CA LEU A 168 -13.97 -6.93 6.74
C LEU A 168 -15.13 -7.29 5.79
N THR A 169 -16.04 -6.35 5.56
CA THR A 169 -17.20 -6.47 4.67
C THR A 169 -16.87 -6.31 3.17
N THR A 170 -15.78 -5.62 2.83
CA THR A 170 -15.39 -5.36 1.44
C THR A 170 -14.59 -6.52 0.84
N LYS A 171 -14.91 -6.91 -0.41
CA LYS A 171 -14.29 -8.03 -1.14
C LYS A 171 -12.75 -8.06 -1.08
N TYR A 172 -12.11 -6.91 -1.27
CA TYR A 172 -10.65 -6.77 -1.28
C TYR A 172 -10.05 -6.35 0.07
N GLY A 173 -10.89 -6.12 1.09
CA GLY A 173 -10.43 -5.59 2.38
C GLY A 173 -9.92 -4.15 2.36
N CYS A 174 -10.31 -3.35 1.36
CA CYS A 174 -10.00 -1.92 1.34
C CYS A 174 -11.17 -1.15 1.98
N PRO A 175 -10.93 -0.28 2.98
CA PRO A 175 -11.84 0.81 3.32
C PRO A 175 -11.93 1.81 2.16
N ASP A 176 -12.99 2.62 2.17
CA ASP A 176 -13.19 3.71 1.22
C ASP A 176 -12.37 4.95 1.64
N ILE A 177 -12.09 5.88 0.72
CA ILE A 177 -11.16 7.00 1.00
C ILE A 177 -11.69 7.93 2.10
N GLU A 178 -13.00 8.14 2.15
CA GLU A 178 -13.68 8.91 3.18
C GLU A 178 -13.52 8.29 4.58
N GLU A 179 -13.37 6.97 4.67
CA GLU A 179 -13.18 6.24 5.94
C GLU A 179 -11.73 6.35 6.42
N ILE A 180 -10.77 6.28 5.50
CA ILE A 180 -9.35 6.52 5.76
C ILE A 180 -9.12 7.97 6.22
N GLU A 181 -9.70 8.95 5.50
CA GLU A 181 -9.64 10.36 5.92
C GLU A 181 -10.32 10.58 7.27
N SER A 182 -11.49 9.99 7.50
CA SER A 182 -12.20 10.13 8.77
C SER A 182 -11.41 9.52 9.94
N PHE A 183 -10.79 8.35 9.76
CA PHE A 183 -9.95 7.75 10.81
C PHE A 183 -8.71 8.62 11.05
N ASN A 184 -8.02 9.04 9.98
CA ASN A 184 -6.81 9.87 10.09
C ASN A 184 -7.07 11.16 10.87
N ASN A 185 -8.16 11.86 10.58
CA ASN A 185 -8.49 13.12 11.25
C ASN A 185 -8.78 12.92 12.75
N ILE A 186 -9.59 11.92 13.11
CA ILE A 186 -9.96 11.64 14.51
C ILE A 186 -8.77 11.08 15.30
N TYR A 187 -7.96 10.21 14.69
CA TYR A 187 -6.77 9.66 15.32
C TYR A 187 -5.71 10.73 15.56
N MET A 188 -5.50 11.64 14.61
CA MET A 188 -4.60 12.79 14.78
C MET A 188 -5.08 13.72 15.93
N GLU A 189 -6.37 14.05 16.00
CA GLU A 189 -6.94 14.84 17.11
C GLU A 189 -6.72 14.17 18.48
N ARG A 190 -6.91 12.84 18.57
CA ARG A 190 -6.65 12.08 19.81
C ARG A 190 -5.16 11.89 20.12
N LEU A 191 -4.27 11.91 19.12
CA LEU A 191 -2.82 11.94 19.32
C LEU A 191 -2.39 13.30 19.88
N ASP A 192 -2.85 14.42 19.30
CA ASP A 192 -2.57 15.78 19.77
C ASP A 192 -2.98 15.95 21.24
N GLU A 193 -4.15 15.43 21.60
CA GLU A 193 -4.65 15.37 22.98
C GLU A 193 -3.69 14.70 23.98
N ILE A 194 -2.87 13.73 23.55
CA ILE A 194 -1.91 13.02 24.42
C ILE A 194 -0.47 13.51 24.25
N VAL A 195 -0.17 14.23 23.16
CA VAL A 195 1.00 15.12 23.04
C VAL A 195 0.91 16.24 24.08
N GLU A 196 -0.23 16.91 24.22
CA GLU A 196 -0.43 17.97 25.22
C GLU A 196 -0.27 17.46 26.67
N LYS A 197 -0.62 16.19 26.92
CA LYS A 197 -0.43 15.52 28.22
C LYS A 197 1.02 15.05 28.45
N GLY A 198 1.88 15.11 27.44
CA GLY A 198 3.27 14.65 27.50
C GLY A 198 3.43 13.12 27.50
N GLU A 199 2.42 12.38 27.02
CA GLU A 199 2.42 10.92 26.98
C GLU A 199 3.20 10.37 25.78
N ILE A 200 3.30 11.15 24.69
CA ILE A 200 3.98 10.79 23.43
C ILE A 200 4.79 11.99 22.89
N PRO A 201 5.73 11.80 21.92
CA PRO A 201 6.51 12.89 21.34
C PRO A 201 5.67 13.91 20.59
N ILE A 202 6.12 15.16 20.55
CA ILE A 202 5.46 16.25 19.82
C ILE A 202 5.60 16.11 18.30
N ASP A 203 6.74 15.60 17.85
CA ASP A 203 7.08 15.46 16.43
C ASP A 203 6.75 14.04 15.98
N LEU A 204 5.58 13.88 15.37
CA LEU A 204 5.07 12.59 14.89
C LEU A 204 4.48 12.72 13.48
N ALA A 205 4.88 11.80 12.61
CA ALA A 205 4.34 11.63 11.26
C ALA A 205 3.39 10.41 11.22
N LEU A 206 2.22 10.58 10.61
CA LEU A 206 1.18 9.56 10.53
C LEU A 206 0.90 9.18 9.07
N GLU A 207 1.01 7.88 8.75
CA GLU A 207 0.46 7.28 7.54
C GLU A 207 -0.77 6.43 7.91
N VAL A 208 -1.91 6.69 7.27
CA VAL A 208 -3.08 5.80 7.29
C VAL A 208 -3.38 5.36 5.86
N SER A 209 -3.43 4.05 5.64
CA SER A 209 -3.55 3.43 4.32
C SER A 209 -4.24 2.06 4.44
N SER A 210 -4.38 1.33 3.34
CA SER A 210 -4.96 -0.03 3.34
C SER A 210 -3.95 -1.09 2.89
N PRO A 211 -4.11 -2.38 3.24
CA PRO A 211 -3.15 -3.43 2.89
C PRO A 211 -3.09 -3.83 1.40
N GLY A 212 -3.75 -3.07 0.52
CA GLY A 212 -3.81 -3.33 -0.92
C GLY A 212 -4.15 -4.79 -1.28
N ALA A 213 -3.49 -5.30 -2.34
CA ALA A 213 -3.51 -6.70 -2.74
C ALA A 213 -2.19 -7.44 -2.42
N GLU A 214 -1.13 -6.71 -2.07
CA GLU A 214 0.16 -7.25 -1.64
C GLU A 214 0.11 -7.89 -0.24
N ARG A 215 -1.00 -7.67 0.50
CA ARG A 215 -1.31 -8.36 1.76
C ARG A 215 -1.01 -9.86 1.72
N LEU A 216 -0.32 -10.32 2.75
CA LEU A 216 -0.25 -11.75 3.05
C LEU A 216 -1.54 -12.23 3.73
N LEU A 217 -2.03 -13.40 3.30
CA LEU A 217 -3.16 -14.05 3.95
C LEU A 217 -2.68 -15.10 4.96
N LYS A 218 -3.16 -15.03 6.20
CA LYS A 218 -2.89 -16.03 7.24
C LYS A 218 -3.61 -17.34 6.91
N VAL A 219 -2.94 -18.45 7.20
CA VAL A 219 -3.36 -19.81 6.84
C VAL A 219 -3.64 -20.59 8.13
N PRO A 220 -4.89 -21.03 8.38
CA PRO A 220 -6.07 -21.00 7.50
C PRO A 220 -6.96 -19.73 7.62
N GLU A 221 -6.69 -18.80 8.53
CA GLU A 221 -7.65 -17.81 9.05
C GLU A 221 -8.30 -16.93 7.97
N ASP A 222 -7.49 -16.27 7.15
CA ASP A 222 -7.98 -15.28 6.18
C ASP A 222 -8.56 -15.95 4.92
N LEU A 223 -8.17 -17.20 4.65
CA LEU A 223 -8.44 -17.87 3.38
C LEU A 223 -9.94 -18.02 3.06
N ASN A 224 -10.79 -18.24 4.08
CA ASN A 224 -12.25 -18.37 3.86
C ASN A 224 -12.91 -17.04 3.46
N ARG A 225 -12.38 -15.89 3.89
CA ARG A 225 -12.90 -14.56 3.53
C ARG A 225 -12.68 -14.28 2.05
N PHE A 226 -11.51 -14.64 1.53
CA PHE A 226 -11.10 -14.36 0.15
C PHE A 226 -11.32 -15.55 -0.83
N LYS A 227 -12.00 -16.63 -0.41
CA LYS A 227 -12.11 -17.90 -1.16
C LYS A 227 -12.65 -17.82 -2.59
N GLU A 228 -13.45 -16.80 -2.90
CA GLU A 228 -14.01 -16.55 -4.24
C GLU A 228 -13.08 -15.71 -5.14
N MET A 229 -11.86 -15.42 -4.68
CA MET A 229 -10.82 -14.71 -5.41
C MET A 229 -9.65 -15.62 -5.77
N PRO A 230 -9.06 -15.46 -6.97
CA PRO A 230 -7.76 -16.03 -7.27
C PRO A 230 -6.71 -15.51 -6.28
N MET A 231 -5.86 -16.43 -5.79
CA MET A 231 -4.73 -16.15 -4.92
C MET A 231 -3.46 -16.66 -5.59
N TRP A 232 -2.36 -15.94 -5.46
CA TRP A 232 -1.03 -16.51 -5.72
C TRP A 232 -0.60 -17.27 -4.47
N VAL A 233 -0.21 -18.54 -4.63
CA VAL A 233 0.15 -19.44 -3.52
C VAL A 233 1.53 -20.03 -3.77
N GLN A 234 2.47 -19.80 -2.86
CA GLN A 234 3.76 -20.48 -2.80
C GLN A 234 3.72 -21.61 -1.76
N TYR A 235 4.19 -22.79 -2.14
CA TYR A 235 4.16 -24.00 -1.32
C TYR A 235 5.36 -24.91 -1.60
N LEU A 236 5.71 -25.81 -0.67
CA LEU A 236 6.77 -26.81 -0.86
C LEU A 236 6.38 -27.82 -1.97
N ASP A 237 7.35 -28.37 -2.72
CA ASP A 237 7.06 -29.44 -3.68
C ASP A 237 6.51 -30.70 -2.96
N LEU A 238 5.27 -31.09 -3.29
CA LEU A 238 4.57 -32.21 -2.65
C LEU A 238 4.55 -33.49 -3.50
N ALA A 239 4.60 -34.62 -2.82
CA ALA A 239 4.35 -35.96 -3.33
C ALA A 239 2.86 -36.20 -3.61
N GLU A 240 2.54 -37.35 -4.21
CA GLU A 240 1.16 -37.70 -4.57
C GLU A 240 0.29 -38.05 -3.34
N ASP A 241 0.93 -38.31 -2.19
CA ASP A 241 0.29 -38.47 -0.87
C ASP A 241 0.21 -37.16 -0.06
N GLY A 242 0.74 -36.05 -0.58
CA GLY A 242 0.79 -34.75 0.10
C GLY A 242 2.00 -34.54 1.01
N SER A 243 2.91 -35.51 1.14
CA SER A 243 4.19 -35.34 1.88
C SER A 243 5.17 -34.45 1.10
N VAL A 244 6.15 -33.82 1.77
CA VAL A 244 7.14 -32.97 1.11
C VAL A 244 8.17 -33.82 0.34
N LYS A 245 8.30 -33.61 -0.97
CA LYS A 245 9.13 -34.44 -1.88
C LYS A 245 10.63 -34.33 -1.64
N ASN A 246 11.11 -33.24 -1.06
CA ASN A 246 12.53 -32.91 -1.04
C ASN A 246 12.92 -32.11 0.20
N ILE A 247 14.05 -32.48 0.80
CA ILE A 247 14.65 -31.81 1.97
C ILE A 247 15.30 -30.49 1.55
N TYR A 248 15.75 -30.38 0.30
CA TYR A 248 16.12 -29.09 -0.28
C TYR A 248 14.85 -28.36 -0.73
N GLU A 249 14.60 -27.19 -0.12
CA GLU A 249 13.33 -26.44 -0.14
C GLU A 249 12.96 -25.89 -1.53
N LYS A 250 12.59 -26.79 -2.45
CA LYS A 250 12.05 -26.40 -3.75
C LYS A 250 10.62 -25.95 -3.59
N HIS A 251 10.41 -24.65 -3.68
CA HIS A 251 9.09 -24.04 -3.72
C HIS A 251 8.47 -24.24 -5.11
N LYS A 252 7.15 -24.34 -5.11
CA LYS A 252 6.26 -24.25 -6.26
C LYS A 252 5.30 -23.08 -6.03
N GLU A 253 4.85 -22.51 -7.13
CA GLU A 253 3.95 -21.37 -7.13
C GLU A 253 2.87 -21.53 -8.21
N GLY A 254 1.84 -20.68 -8.12
CA GLY A 254 0.78 -20.61 -9.11
C GLY A 254 -0.41 -19.81 -8.63
N VAL A 255 -1.31 -19.49 -9.55
CA VAL A 255 -2.56 -18.79 -9.22
C VAL A 255 -3.69 -19.82 -9.07
N PHE A 256 -4.27 -19.91 -7.89
CA PHE A 256 -5.31 -20.88 -7.56
C PHE A 256 -6.55 -20.20 -6.99
N LEU A 257 -7.67 -20.91 -7.00
CA LEU A 257 -8.89 -20.53 -6.31
C LEU A 257 -9.12 -21.55 -5.20
N LEU A 258 -9.48 -21.10 -4.00
CA LEU A 258 -9.75 -22.01 -2.90
C LEU A 258 -11.02 -22.85 -3.22
N GLU A 259 -11.05 -24.09 -2.76
CA GLU A 259 -12.26 -24.91 -2.81
C GLU A 259 -12.74 -25.30 -1.41
N SER A 260 -11.84 -25.72 -0.53
CA SER A 260 -12.19 -26.01 0.87
C SER A 260 -10.96 -25.99 1.77
N ILE A 261 -11.22 -25.79 3.07
CA ILE A 261 -10.25 -25.90 4.15
C ILE A 261 -10.66 -27.10 5.00
N LYS A 262 -9.76 -28.07 5.20
CA LYS A 262 -9.97 -29.20 6.11
C LYS A 262 -9.19 -28.97 7.38
N LEU A 263 -9.86 -28.41 8.41
CA LEU A 263 -9.25 -28.14 9.71
C LEU A 263 -8.79 -29.44 10.41
N GLU A 264 -9.60 -30.51 10.34
CA GLU A 264 -9.29 -31.84 10.92
C GLU A 264 -7.99 -32.46 10.41
N THR A 265 -7.63 -32.20 9.15
CA THR A 265 -6.41 -32.72 8.50
C THR A 265 -5.40 -31.63 8.17
N GLN A 266 -5.58 -30.42 8.73
CA GLN A 266 -4.79 -29.20 8.50
C GLN A 266 -4.37 -29.00 7.02
N LEU A 267 -5.33 -29.07 6.10
CA LEU A 267 -5.06 -29.10 4.66
C LEU A 267 -6.01 -28.22 3.85
N CYS A 268 -5.45 -27.39 2.97
CA CYS A 268 -6.18 -26.60 1.98
C CYS A 268 -6.34 -27.39 0.67
N ILE A 269 -7.54 -27.33 0.08
CA ILE A 269 -7.83 -27.86 -1.25
C ILE A 269 -8.05 -26.70 -2.21
N TRP A 270 -7.24 -26.68 -3.27
CA TRP A 270 -7.22 -25.62 -4.28
C TRP A 270 -7.58 -26.18 -5.66
N LYS A 271 -8.20 -25.35 -6.51
CA LYS A 271 -8.43 -25.61 -7.94
C LYS A 271 -7.72 -24.55 -8.78
N LEU A 272 -7.34 -24.88 -10.01
CA LEU A 272 -6.61 -23.94 -10.87
C LEU A 272 -7.50 -22.74 -11.23
N ALA A 273 -7.02 -21.51 -11.01
CA ALA A 273 -7.80 -20.31 -11.33
C ALA A 273 -7.87 -20.08 -12.86
N ASP A 274 -9.03 -19.70 -13.39
CA ASP A 274 -9.21 -19.42 -14.83
C ASP A 274 -8.69 -18.00 -15.18
N VAL A 275 -7.39 -17.78 -14.98
CA VAL A 275 -6.64 -16.51 -15.22
C VAL A 275 -5.71 -16.61 -16.45
N LYS A 276 -5.14 -15.48 -16.91
CA LYS A 276 -4.38 -15.41 -18.18
C LYS A 276 -3.15 -16.32 -18.20
N GLU A 277 -2.47 -16.42 -17.07
CA GLU A 277 -1.19 -17.11 -16.81
C GLU A 277 -1.40 -18.63 -16.92
N ASN A 278 -2.40 -19.13 -16.20
CA ASN A 278 -2.83 -20.53 -16.24
C ASN A 278 -3.39 -20.93 -17.62
N ARG A 279 -4.05 -20.00 -18.33
CA ARG A 279 -4.49 -20.20 -19.72
C ARG A 279 -3.32 -20.17 -20.71
N ALA A 280 -2.27 -19.39 -20.48
CA ALA A 280 -1.12 -19.27 -21.40
C ALA A 280 -0.44 -20.63 -21.62
N GLN A 281 -0.34 -21.46 -20.58
CA GLN A 281 0.16 -22.83 -20.62
C GLN A 281 -0.64 -23.75 -21.57
N ALA A 282 -1.92 -23.43 -21.86
CA ALA A 282 -2.80 -24.15 -22.79
C ALA A 282 -2.91 -23.47 -24.18
N GLY A 283 -2.20 -22.35 -24.39
CA GLY A 283 -2.24 -21.53 -25.61
C GLY A 283 -3.05 -20.24 -25.44
N LYS A 284 -2.46 -19.11 -25.87
CA LYS A 284 -2.99 -17.75 -25.70
C LYS A 284 -4.49 -17.65 -26.05
N GLY A 285 -5.30 -17.23 -25.08
CA GLY A 285 -6.73 -16.99 -25.24
C GLY A 285 -7.65 -18.22 -25.11
N ARG A 286 -7.12 -19.45 -24.96
CA ARG A 286 -7.96 -20.64 -24.73
C ARG A 286 -8.45 -20.70 -23.26
N PRO A 287 -9.74 -20.99 -22.99
CA PRO A 287 -10.21 -21.32 -21.65
C PRO A 287 -9.52 -22.58 -21.10
N LEU A 288 -9.47 -22.73 -19.77
CA LEU A 288 -8.94 -23.96 -19.16
C LEU A 288 -9.69 -25.21 -19.65
N SER A 289 -8.94 -26.26 -19.98
CA SER A 289 -9.50 -27.55 -20.38
C SER A 289 -10.25 -28.22 -19.22
N ARG A 290 -11.15 -29.16 -19.53
CA ARG A 290 -11.87 -29.93 -18.49
C ARG A 290 -10.92 -30.57 -17.47
N LYS A 291 -9.81 -31.18 -17.92
CA LYS A 291 -8.80 -31.77 -17.02
C LYS A 291 -8.19 -30.74 -16.06
N GLN A 292 -7.99 -29.49 -16.48
CA GLN A 292 -7.50 -28.41 -15.62
C GLN A 292 -8.56 -27.89 -14.65
N LYS A 293 -9.84 -27.84 -15.08
CA LYS A 293 -10.97 -27.44 -14.21
C LYS A 293 -11.33 -28.50 -13.17
N ASP A 294 -11.13 -29.76 -13.50
CA ASP A 294 -11.37 -30.92 -12.62
C ASP A 294 -10.12 -31.25 -11.75
N TRP A 295 -8.96 -30.63 -11.98
CA TRP A 295 -7.73 -30.85 -11.21
C TRP A 295 -7.75 -30.16 -9.84
N ARG A 296 -7.15 -30.81 -8.82
CA ARG A 296 -7.06 -30.30 -7.45
C ARG A 296 -5.64 -30.43 -6.91
N LEU A 297 -5.25 -29.43 -6.12
CA LEU A 297 -4.04 -29.43 -5.31
C LEU A 297 -4.43 -29.57 -3.84
N HIS A 298 -3.74 -30.44 -3.12
CA HIS A 298 -3.92 -30.68 -1.70
C HIS A 298 -2.63 -30.21 -0.99
N VAL A 299 -2.71 -29.18 -0.16
CA VAL A 299 -1.53 -28.58 0.50
C VAL A 299 -1.75 -28.49 2.01
N PRO A 300 -0.94 -29.20 2.83
CA PRO A 300 -0.87 -29.00 4.27
C PRO A 300 -0.58 -27.54 4.64
N PHE A 301 -1.08 -27.07 5.78
CA PHE A 301 -0.91 -25.66 6.21
C PHE A 301 0.57 -25.27 6.38
N ASP A 302 1.40 -26.16 6.94
CA ASP A 302 2.84 -25.99 7.16
C ASP A 302 3.68 -26.04 5.86
N ALA A 303 3.14 -26.65 4.81
CA ALA A 303 3.73 -26.68 3.48
C ALA A 303 3.45 -25.40 2.66
N ILE A 304 2.50 -24.56 3.08
CA ILE A 304 2.26 -23.24 2.45
C ILE A 304 3.28 -22.24 3.01
N LYS A 305 3.91 -21.47 2.13
CA LYS A 305 4.95 -20.48 2.49
C LYS A 305 4.45 -19.03 2.37
N ARG A 306 3.63 -18.73 1.37
CA ARG A 306 3.11 -17.39 1.10
C ARG A 306 1.78 -17.48 0.34
N VAL A 307 0.81 -16.64 0.71
CA VAL A 307 -0.47 -16.50 0.01
C VAL A 307 -0.78 -15.01 -0.13
N MET A 308 -1.08 -14.56 -1.34
CA MET A 308 -1.43 -13.16 -1.66
C MET A 308 -2.64 -13.11 -2.58
N LEU A 309 -3.34 -11.97 -2.63
CA LEU A 309 -4.44 -11.77 -3.57
C LEU A 309 -3.88 -11.57 -4.99
N TYR A 310 -4.36 -12.35 -5.97
CA TYR A 310 -3.95 -12.15 -7.36
C TYR A 310 -4.79 -11.05 -8.03
N LEU A 311 -4.10 -10.08 -8.66
CA LEU A 311 -4.70 -9.07 -9.53
C LEU A 311 -4.43 -9.38 -11.00
N ASP A 312 -5.48 -9.30 -11.84
CA ASP A 312 -5.36 -9.35 -13.29
C ASP A 312 -4.76 -8.03 -13.80
N SER A 313 -3.43 -7.95 -13.91
CA SER A 313 -2.73 -6.80 -14.49
C SER A 313 -3.13 -6.62 -15.96
N ARG A 314 -4.05 -5.69 -16.21
CA ARG A 314 -4.51 -5.32 -17.55
C ARG A 314 -3.64 -4.22 -18.15
N HIS A 315 -2.57 -4.66 -18.78
CA HIS A 315 -2.02 -4.02 -19.97
C HIS A 315 -2.60 -4.71 -21.21
#